data_AF-A0AA36GLI0-F1
#
_entry.id   AF-A0AA36GLI0-F1
#
_cell.length_a   1.000
_cell.length_b   1.000
_cell.length_c   1.000
_cell.angle_alpha   90.00
_cell.angle_beta   90.00
_cell.angle_gamma   90.00
#
_symmetry.space_group_name_H-M   'P 1'
#
loop_
_entity.id
_entity.type
_entity.pdbx_description
1 polymer ?
#
loop_
_entity_poly.entity_id
_entity_poly.type
_entity_poly.pdbx_seq_one_letter_code
_entity_poly.pdbx_strand_id
1 'polypeptide(L)'
;MEIVSMPYNAELGLYENEVEGRTSESEWMDDDDEWRQRCNENWSDESCRALACSKPGRALIAAFAMLFLVFTYLGFMILTANRASSIMDIGDPAPRTGVNTTRAIEVLTELCDAFQDGLVSGDLCNRLCYYRDWKVTDYYEGHKVVLVLKDGGQTAVLKSIHPSMSDFSRLDRKLSYDEFSDKVLALINDELRLGWPRHYKKHLMETLWPTLRRTPGEQMSVVDRESLWTLLQQPEFILFRVLPLTRVTPKIIGTCGQFYSSEALVAFRMKGYYMNLKGKILVHIMGTLKLFHEFINEPLQWCDVRFDNLGLSADYPKRFVLMDGDMVYTESRLRAILKGRPCSTDADCRIGDCKARCTSAMTCSERTDTNLEVFCEKLVRKLFGHTYSTHNKYLAACQETNGNITQRLNELRLTWSWNLSDV
;
A
#
# COMPACT_ATOMS: atom_id res chain seq x y z
N MET A 1 -24.35 37.24 -14.18
CA MET A 1 -25.34 37.16 -13.09
C MET A 1 -24.57 37.06 -11.79
N GLU A 2 -25.05 37.74 -10.77
CA GLU A 2 -24.24 38.42 -9.75
C GLU A 2 -23.44 37.53 -8.81
N ILE A 3 -22.30 38.09 -8.41
CA ILE A 3 -21.54 37.74 -7.22
C ILE A 3 -22.29 38.40 -6.05
N VAL A 4 -22.77 37.60 -5.11
CA VAL A 4 -23.32 38.11 -3.84
C VAL A 4 -22.48 37.57 -2.70
N SER A 5 -21.87 38.53 -2.00
CA SER A 5 -21.14 38.43 -0.74
C SER A 5 -22.09 38.18 0.43
N MET A 6 -21.72 37.27 1.34
CA MET A 6 -22.33 37.16 2.68
C MET A 6 -21.47 37.89 3.71
N PRO A 7 -22.03 38.81 4.52
CA PRO A 7 -21.32 39.42 5.64
C PRO A 7 -21.56 38.64 6.95
N TYR A 8 -20.52 38.62 7.77
CA TYR A 8 -20.56 38.36 9.21
C TYR A 8 -21.36 39.46 9.93
N ASN A 9 -22.25 39.07 10.84
CA ASN A 9 -22.47 39.68 12.17
C ASN A 9 -23.68 39.01 12.85
N ALA A 10 -23.46 38.43 14.03
CA ALA A 10 -24.53 38.06 14.95
C ALA A 10 -24.28 38.79 16.27
N GLU A 11 -25.07 39.83 16.51
CA GLU A 11 -25.18 40.53 17.78
C GLU A 11 -26.13 39.79 18.74
N LEU A 12 -25.82 39.98 20.02
CA LEU A 12 -26.54 39.50 21.18
C LEU A 12 -27.98 40.05 21.26
N GLY A 13 -28.92 39.18 21.62
CA GLY A 13 -30.26 39.55 22.08
C GLY A 13 -30.62 38.74 23.32
N LEU A 14 -30.53 39.40 24.47
CA LEU A 14 -31.00 38.95 25.78
C LEU A 14 -32.54 38.83 25.77
N TYR A 15 -33.07 37.74 26.32
CA TYR A 15 -34.42 37.70 26.88
C TYR A 15 -34.33 37.04 28.25
N GLU A 16 -34.65 37.83 29.27
CA GLU A 16 -34.74 37.49 30.69
C GLU A 16 -36.22 37.30 31.08
N ASN A 17 -36.40 36.65 32.24
CA ASN A 17 -37.62 36.43 33.04
C ASN A 17 -38.32 35.08 32.79
N GLU A 18 -38.68 34.29 33.79
CA GLU A 18 -38.68 34.43 35.26
C GLU A 18 -38.92 33.01 35.79
N VAL A 19 -38.12 32.52 36.74
CA VAL A 19 -38.49 31.35 37.56
C VAL A 19 -38.23 31.67 39.01
N GLU A 20 -39.32 31.64 39.78
CA GLU A 20 -39.42 31.92 41.21
C GLU A 20 -38.37 31.18 42.04
N GLY A 21 -37.69 31.94 42.89
CA GLY A 21 -36.92 31.41 44.00
C GLY A 21 -37.84 30.79 45.06
N ARG A 22 -37.54 29.55 45.44
CA ARG A 22 -37.88 29.01 46.75
C ARG A 22 -36.59 28.51 47.38
N THR A 23 -36.27 29.11 48.52
CA THR A 23 -35.02 29.00 49.27
C THR A 23 -34.80 27.59 49.84
N SER A 24 -33.57 27.09 49.67
CA SER A 24 -33.09 25.76 50.03
C SER A 24 -32.32 25.76 51.37
N GLU A 25 -32.97 26.08 52.49
CA GLU A 25 -32.27 26.09 53.79
C GLU A 25 -32.94 25.31 54.92
N SER A 26 -34.22 24.91 54.81
CA SER A 26 -34.89 24.19 55.90
C SER A 26 -34.87 22.66 55.79
N GLU A 27 -34.61 22.08 54.61
CA GLU A 27 -34.67 20.61 54.40
C GLU A 27 -33.33 19.89 54.64
N TRP A 28 -32.19 20.60 54.57
CA TRP A 28 -30.85 20.00 54.75
C TRP A 28 -30.39 19.94 56.21
N MET A 29 -31.09 20.62 57.12
CA MET A 29 -30.70 20.68 58.53
C MET A 29 -31.25 19.51 59.35
N ASP A 30 -32.41 18.96 58.96
CA ASP A 30 -33.03 17.81 59.63
C ASP A 30 -32.31 16.47 59.32
N ASP A 31 -31.80 16.27 58.10
CA ASP A 31 -31.11 15.03 57.69
C ASP A 31 -29.71 14.87 58.33
N ASP A 32 -29.02 15.98 58.64
CA ASP A 32 -27.64 15.97 59.17
C ASP A 32 -27.64 15.66 60.68
N ASP A 33 -28.69 16.05 61.41
CA ASP A 33 -28.85 15.77 62.84
C ASP A 33 -29.35 14.33 63.10
N GLU A 34 -30.22 13.78 62.24
CA GLU A 34 -30.64 12.37 62.31
C GLU A 34 -29.45 11.41 62.01
N TRP A 35 -28.60 11.75 61.04
CA TRP A 35 -27.39 10.98 60.73
C TRP A 35 -26.36 11.05 61.87
N ARG A 36 -26.18 12.20 62.51
CA ARG A 36 -25.28 12.37 63.67
C ARG A 36 -25.72 11.55 64.88
N GLN A 37 -27.04 11.45 65.12
CA GLN A 37 -27.57 10.60 66.20
C GLN A 37 -27.28 9.11 65.94
N ARG A 38 -27.53 8.59 64.73
CA ARG A 38 -27.25 7.17 64.40
C ARG A 38 -25.76 6.84 64.35
N CYS A 39 -24.90 7.80 63.97
CA CYS A 39 -23.45 7.61 63.94
C CYS A 39 -22.85 7.44 65.36
N ASN A 40 -23.49 8.03 66.38
CA ASN A 40 -23.01 8.02 67.76
C ASN A 40 -23.27 6.72 68.52
N GLU A 41 -24.19 5.86 68.05
CA GLU A 41 -24.60 4.64 68.76
C GLU A 41 -23.78 3.39 68.39
N ASN A 42 -23.07 3.39 67.25
CA ASN A 42 -22.50 2.17 66.67
C ASN A 42 -20.96 2.04 66.70
N TRP A 43 -20.23 3.05 67.19
CA TRP A 43 -18.77 3.06 67.14
C TRP A 43 -18.18 3.37 68.52
N SER A 44 -17.44 2.41 69.08
CA SER A 44 -16.86 2.48 70.44
C SER A 44 -15.51 3.22 70.52
N ASP A 45 -14.92 3.59 69.38
CA ASP A 45 -13.61 4.25 69.30
C ASP A 45 -13.76 5.72 68.86
N GLU A 46 -13.33 6.67 69.70
CA GLU A 46 -13.48 8.12 69.49
C GLU A 46 -12.78 8.61 68.21
N SER A 47 -11.67 7.97 67.84
CA SER A 47 -10.88 8.35 66.66
C SER A 47 -11.63 8.11 65.35
N CYS A 48 -12.41 7.04 65.28
CA CYS A 48 -13.19 6.69 64.09
C CYS A 48 -14.46 7.52 63.95
N ARG A 49 -15.08 7.96 65.06
CA ARG A 49 -16.23 8.87 65.04
C ARG A 49 -15.89 10.24 64.45
N ALA A 50 -14.73 10.78 64.80
CA ALA A 50 -14.27 12.06 64.25
C ALA A 50 -14.02 12.00 62.72
N LEU A 51 -13.55 10.87 62.21
CA LEU A 51 -13.22 10.70 60.79
C LEU A 51 -14.47 10.40 59.92
N ALA A 52 -15.41 9.59 60.41
CA ALA A 52 -16.55 9.14 59.60
C ALA A 52 -17.80 10.03 59.72
N CYS A 53 -17.99 10.70 60.86
CA CYS A 53 -19.23 11.42 61.19
C CYS A 53 -19.10 12.95 61.17
N SER A 54 -17.90 13.49 60.87
CA SER A 54 -17.69 14.92 60.68
C SER A 54 -17.67 15.29 59.19
N LYS A 55 -18.22 16.46 58.83
CA LYS A 55 -18.11 17.02 57.45
C LYS A 55 -16.67 17.05 56.91
N PRO A 56 -15.65 17.51 57.67
CA PRO A 56 -14.27 17.49 57.18
C PRO A 56 -13.71 16.06 57.03
N GLY A 57 -14.08 15.13 57.92
CA GLY A 57 -13.66 13.73 57.82
C GLY A 57 -14.25 13.00 56.61
N ARG A 58 -15.53 13.22 56.32
CA ARG A 58 -16.19 12.71 55.09
C ARG A 58 -15.55 13.26 53.82
N ALA A 59 -15.20 14.54 53.80
CA ALA A 59 -14.50 15.15 52.67
C ALA A 59 -13.10 14.53 52.45
N LEU A 60 -12.37 14.25 53.54
CA LEU A 60 -11.09 13.55 53.48
C LEU A 60 -11.24 12.11 52.95
N ILE A 61 -12.22 11.36 53.43
CA ILE A 61 -12.50 9.99 52.95
C ILE A 61 -12.84 10.00 51.45
N ALA A 62 -13.68 10.94 51.00
CA ALA A 62 -14.01 11.10 49.59
C ALA A 62 -12.78 11.46 48.74
N ALA A 63 -11.90 12.33 49.23
CA ALA A 63 -10.66 12.68 48.56
C ALA A 63 -9.70 11.48 48.44
N PHE A 64 -9.56 10.68 49.49
CA PHE A 64 -8.75 9.45 49.47
C PHE A 64 -9.33 8.40 48.54
N ALA A 65 -10.66 8.23 48.50
CA ALA A 65 -11.32 7.31 47.57
C ALA A 65 -11.12 7.75 46.11
N MET A 66 -11.23 9.04 45.81
CA MET A 66 -10.94 9.60 44.49
C MET A 66 -9.48 9.41 44.08
N LEU A 67 -8.53 9.68 44.98
CA LEU A 67 -7.11 9.44 44.73
C LEU A 67 -6.84 7.95 44.49
N PHE A 68 -7.44 7.06 45.27
CA PHE A 68 -7.30 5.61 45.07
C PHE A 68 -7.84 5.16 43.70
N LEU A 69 -8.99 5.69 43.26
CA LEU A 69 -9.54 5.42 41.92
C LEU A 69 -8.63 5.96 40.81
N VAL A 70 -8.01 7.12 41.00
CA VAL A 70 -7.05 7.67 40.04
C VAL A 70 -5.79 6.81 39.98
N PHE A 71 -5.26 6.35 41.12
CA PHE A 71 -4.08 5.48 41.16
C PHE A 71 -4.35 4.09 40.59
N THR A 72 -5.53 3.50 40.83
CA THR A 72 -5.91 2.22 40.22
C THR A 72 -6.14 2.36 38.72
N TYR A 73 -6.72 3.48 38.26
CA TYR A 73 -6.85 3.79 36.83
C TYR A 73 -5.48 3.98 36.17
N LEU A 74 -4.57 4.75 36.77
CA LEU A 74 -3.20 4.92 36.27
C LEU A 74 -2.42 3.59 36.27
N GLY A 75 -2.57 2.78 37.31
CA GLY A 75 -1.99 1.43 37.37
C GLY A 75 -2.53 0.51 36.28
N PHE A 76 -3.84 0.55 36.01
CA PHE A 76 -4.48 -0.19 34.93
C PHE A 76 -4.01 0.30 33.54
N MET A 77 -3.82 1.61 33.35
CA MET A 77 -3.24 2.17 32.12
C MET A 77 -1.79 1.73 31.92
N ILE A 78 -0.98 1.62 32.98
CA ILE A 78 0.40 1.12 32.90
C ILE A 78 0.44 -0.39 32.62
N LEU A 79 -0.42 -1.17 33.28
CA LEU A 79 -0.55 -2.62 33.05
C LEU A 79 -1.08 -2.94 31.63
N THR A 80 -1.99 -2.14 31.09
CA THR A 80 -2.48 -2.29 29.71
C THR A 80 -1.48 -1.78 28.68
N ALA A 81 -0.68 -0.75 28.98
CA ALA A 81 0.45 -0.33 28.14
C ALA A 81 1.52 -1.44 28.03
N ASN A 82 1.79 -2.14 29.14
CA ASN A 82 2.73 -3.26 29.16
C ASN A 82 2.19 -4.52 28.46
N ARG A 83 0.87 -4.78 28.51
CA ARG A 83 0.22 -5.87 27.73
C ARG A 83 0.03 -5.55 26.25
N ALA A 84 -0.11 -4.27 25.88
CA ALA A 84 -0.16 -3.84 24.48
C ALA A 84 1.21 -3.94 23.78
N SER A 85 2.28 -4.14 24.55
CA SER A 85 3.65 -4.27 24.03
C SER A 85 4.04 -5.73 23.71
N SER A 86 3.15 -6.71 23.92
CA SER A 86 3.50 -8.14 23.79
C SER A 86 2.82 -8.87 22.63
N ILE A 87 2.07 -8.18 21.75
CA ILE A 87 1.47 -8.79 20.55
C ILE A 87 1.73 -7.88 19.34
N MET A 88 3.00 -7.68 19.03
CA MET A 88 3.45 -7.34 17.67
C MET A 88 4.72 -8.13 17.41
N ASP A 89 4.55 -9.41 17.08
CA ASP A 89 5.56 -10.15 16.32
C ASP A 89 5.59 -9.53 14.90
N ILE A 90 6.21 -8.36 14.79
CA ILE A 90 6.88 -7.97 13.55
C ILE A 90 8.15 -8.80 13.60
N GLY A 91 8.12 -9.97 12.97
CA GLY A 91 9.35 -10.62 12.55
C GLY A 91 10.08 -9.64 11.65
N ASP A 92 11.04 -8.90 12.21
CA ASP A 92 12.07 -8.27 11.41
C ASP A 92 12.66 -9.39 10.55
N PRO A 93 12.70 -9.24 9.21
CA PRO A 93 13.47 -10.18 8.42
C PRO A 93 14.89 -10.16 8.98
N ALA A 94 15.42 -11.36 9.23
CA ALA A 94 16.75 -11.58 9.76
C ALA A 94 17.76 -10.59 9.13
N PRO A 95 18.73 -10.08 9.91
CA PRO A 95 19.72 -9.14 9.38
C PRO A 95 20.29 -9.74 8.10
N ARG A 96 20.11 -9.01 6.98
CA ARG A 96 20.60 -9.45 5.68
C ARG A 96 22.08 -9.81 5.85
N THR A 97 22.38 -11.10 5.68
CA THR A 97 23.74 -11.57 5.39
C THR A 97 24.32 -10.67 4.32
N GLY A 98 25.60 -10.28 4.44
CA GLY A 98 26.23 -9.28 3.57
C GLY A 98 25.86 -9.47 2.09
N VAL A 99 25.65 -8.35 1.37
CA VAL A 99 25.25 -8.36 -0.05
C VAL A 99 26.19 -9.27 -0.82
N ASN A 100 25.65 -10.26 -1.54
CA ASN A 100 26.44 -11.17 -2.38
C ASN A 100 26.90 -10.45 -3.64
N THR A 101 27.91 -9.58 -3.48
CA THR A 101 28.46 -8.75 -4.54
C THR A 101 29.14 -9.58 -5.62
N THR A 102 29.75 -10.72 -5.28
CA THR A 102 30.38 -11.62 -6.26
C THR A 102 29.36 -12.10 -7.30
N ARG A 103 28.24 -12.67 -6.83
CA ARG A 103 27.18 -13.16 -7.73
C ARG A 103 26.56 -12.04 -8.57
N ALA A 104 26.38 -10.85 -7.99
CA ALA A 104 25.89 -9.69 -8.71
C ALA A 104 26.81 -9.28 -9.87
N ILE A 105 28.12 -9.28 -9.62
CA ILE A 105 29.13 -8.93 -10.63
C ILE A 105 29.22 -9.98 -11.73
N GLU A 106 29.07 -11.27 -11.41
CA GLU A 106 28.99 -12.35 -12.41
C GLU A 106 27.83 -12.12 -13.38
N VAL A 107 26.62 -11.86 -12.86
CA VAL A 107 25.42 -11.63 -13.68
C VAL A 107 25.58 -10.40 -14.58
N LEU A 108 26.15 -9.31 -14.06
CA LEU A 108 26.45 -8.10 -14.85
C LEU A 108 27.52 -8.35 -15.91
N THR A 109 28.53 -9.15 -15.57
CA THR A 109 29.61 -9.52 -16.50
C THR A 109 29.05 -10.33 -17.65
N GLU A 110 28.26 -11.37 -17.38
CA GLU A 110 27.61 -12.20 -18.41
C GLU A 110 26.72 -11.35 -19.34
N LEU A 111 25.90 -10.46 -18.77
CA LEU A 111 25.07 -9.54 -19.55
C LEU A 111 25.91 -8.64 -20.48
N CYS A 112 27.00 -8.09 -19.96
CA CYS A 112 27.82 -7.14 -20.69
C CYS A 112 28.77 -7.80 -21.68
N ASP A 113 29.19 -9.04 -21.46
CA ASP A 113 29.88 -9.87 -22.44
C ASP A 113 28.94 -10.19 -23.60
N ALA A 114 27.71 -10.63 -23.31
CA ALA A 114 26.69 -10.85 -24.33
C ALA A 114 26.37 -9.57 -25.14
N PHE A 115 26.40 -8.40 -24.51
CA PHE A 115 26.22 -7.13 -25.22
C PHE A 115 27.40 -6.82 -26.15
N GLN A 116 28.64 -7.03 -25.70
CA GLN A 116 29.83 -6.83 -26.52
C GLN A 116 29.89 -7.79 -27.71
N ASP A 117 29.42 -9.02 -27.51
CA ASP A 117 29.31 -10.04 -28.56
C ASP A 117 28.13 -9.81 -29.52
N GLY A 118 27.33 -8.76 -29.30
CA GLY A 118 26.16 -8.45 -30.13
C GLY A 118 25.02 -9.45 -29.99
N LEU A 119 24.91 -10.14 -28.85
CA LEU A 119 23.87 -11.12 -28.56
C LEU A 119 22.66 -10.53 -27.84
N VAL A 120 22.82 -9.37 -27.20
CA VAL A 120 21.74 -8.61 -26.57
C VAL A 120 21.82 -7.14 -26.94
N SER A 121 20.72 -6.42 -26.79
CA SER A 121 20.65 -4.98 -27.01
C SER A 121 19.70 -4.29 -26.03
N GLY A 122 19.69 -2.96 -26.07
CA GLY A 122 18.84 -2.12 -25.23
C GLY A 122 19.45 -0.74 -25.02
N ASP A 123 18.61 0.25 -24.72
CA ASP A 123 19.04 1.65 -24.60
C ASP A 123 19.84 1.94 -23.31
N LEU A 124 19.88 1.00 -22.36
CA LEU A 124 20.70 1.07 -21.16
C LEU A 124 22.05 0.36 -21.31
N CYS A 125 22.22 -0.54 -22.29
CA CYS A 125 23.39 -1.42 -22.36
C CYS A 125 24.71 -0.66 -22.44
N ASN A 126 24.82 0.37 -23.28
CA ASN A 126 26.07 1.11 -23.41
C ASN A 126 26.47 1.79 -22.09
N ARG A 127 25.51 2.42 -21.40
CA ARG A 127 25.74 3.05 -20.10
C ARG A 127 26.16 2.03 -19.03
N LEU A 128 25.58 0.83 -19.07
CA LEU A 128 25.88 -0.23 -18.11
C LEU A 128 27.23 -0.92 -18.39
N CYS A 129 27.57 -1.16 -19.65
CA CYS A 129 28.60 -2.11 -20.05
C CYS A 129 29.91 -1.49 -20.56
N TYR A 130 29.95 -0.17 -20.79
CA TYR A 130 31.15 0.48 -21.34
C TYR A 130 32.33 0.49 -20.36
N TYR A 131 32.15 1.04 -19.15
CA TYR A 131 33.23 1.14 -18.14
C TYR A 131 33.33 -0.07 -17.21
N ARG A 132 32.22 -0.80 -16.99
CA ARG A 132 32.12 -1.96 -16.07
C ARG A 132 32.56 -1.69 -14.61
N ASP A 133 32.60 -0.44 -14.16
CA ASP A 133 32.87 -0.06 -12.76
C ASP A 133 31.56 -0.03 -11.95
N TRP A 134 30.96 -1.21 -11.74
CA TRP A 134 29.66 -1.31 -11.07
C TRP A 134 29.78 -1.22 -9.56
N LYS A 135 29.15 -0.19 -8.97
CA LYS A 135 29.00 -0.04 -7.52
C LYS A 135 27.71 -0.70 -7.06
N VAL A 136 27.75 -2.01 -6.83
CA VAL A 136 26.60 -2.80 -6.35
C VAL A 136 26.33 -2.47 -4.88
N THR A 137 25.11 -2.02 -4.60
CA THR A 137 24.65 -1.69 -3.24
C THR A 137 23.67 -2.70 -2.66
N ASP A 138 22.97 -3.44 -3.52
CA ASP A 138 22.06 -4.50 -3.10
C ASP A 138 21.92 -5.54 -4.23
N TYR A 139 21.70 -6.79 -3.83
CA TYR A 139 21.48 -7.90 -4.74
C TYR A 139 20.50 -8.89 -4.14
N TYR A 140 19.51 -9.30 -4.91
CA TYR A 140 18.55 -10.33 -4.57
C TYR A 140 18.39 -11.29 -5.75
N GLU A 141 18.44 -12.59 -5.46
CA GLU A 141 18.17 -13.67 -6.40
C GLU A 141 17.25 -14.66 -5.69
N GLY A 142 16.06 -14.89 -6.25
CA GLY A 142 15.02 -15.75 -5.68
C GLY A 142 13.94 -16.03 -6.71
N HIS A 143 12.72 -15.56 -6.47
CA HIS A 143 11.65 -15.59 -7.49
C HIS A 143 11.91 -14.60 -8.64
N LYS A 144 12.81 -13.63 -8.41
CA LYS A 144 13.36 -12.72 -9.41
C LYS A 144 14.77 -12.29 -9.02
N VAL A 145 15.46 -11.68 -9.96
CA VAL A 145 16.76 -11.05 -9.82
C VAL A 145 16.58 -9.54 -9.73
N VAL A 146 17.12 -8.93 -8.67
CA VAL A 146 17.13 -7.47 -8.48
C VAL A 146 18.56 -7.03 -8.16
N LEU A 147 19.10 -6.14 -8.99
CA LEU A 147 20.42 -5.52 -8.83
C LEU A 147 20.23 -4.02 -8.58
N VAL A 148 20.82 -3.51 -7.50
CA VAL A 148 20.79 -2.07 -7.19
C VAL A 148 22.18 -1.49 -7.28
N LEU A 149 22.39 -0.59 -8.23
CA LEU A 149 23.69 0.00 -8.55
C LEU A 149 23.72 1.50 -8.25
N LYS A 150 24.89 2.02 -7.92
CA LYS A 150 25.16 3.47 -7.91
C LYS A 150 25.89 3.88 -9.17
N ASP A 151 25.31 4.81 -9.91
CA ASP A 151 25.86 5.35 -11.15
C ASP A 151 25.75 6.88 -11.16
N GLY A 152 26.90 7.57 -11.15
CA GLY A 152 26.94 9.04 -11.17
C GLY A 152 26.16 9.72 -10.03
N GLY A 153 26.01 9.06 -8.88
CA GLY A 153 25.20 9.54 -7.75
C GLY A 153 23.72 9.16 -7.81
N GLN A 154 23.23 8.66 -8.96
CA GLN A 154 21.89 8.12 -9.12
C GLN A 154 21.85 6.63 -8.74
N THR A 155 20.67 6.13 -8.36
CA THR A 155 20.45 4.71 -8.12
C THR A 155 19.81 4.09 -9.36
N ALA A 156 20.39 3.02 -9.89
CA ALA A 156 19.77 2.19 -10.92
C ALA A 156 19.27 0.89 -10.29
N VAL A 157 18.05 0.46 -10.64
CA VAL A 157 17.43 -0.79 -10.16
C VAL A 157 17.14 -1.65 -11.37
N LEU A 158 17.98 -2.64 -11.63
CA LEU A 158 17.79 -3.62 -12.70
C LEU A 158 17.01 -4.80 -12.17
N LYS A 159 16.04 -5.26 -12.94
CA LYS A 159 15.18 -6.38 -12.58
C LYS A 159 15.05 -7.37 -13.74
N SER A 160 14.99 -8.65 -13.41
CA SER A 160 14.66 -9.73 -14.33
C SER A 160 14.09 -10.92 -13.58
N ILE A 161 13.22 -11.75 -14.17
CA ILE A 161 12.78 -13.01 -13.52
C ILE A 161 13.89 -14.08 -13.49
N HIS A 162 14.88 -13.99 -14.37
CA HIS A 162 16.02 -14.91 -14.43
C HIS A 162 17.36 -14.16 -14.53
N PRO A 163 18.46 -14.74 -14.01
CA PRO A 163 19.76 -14.10 -14.06
C PRO A 163 20.36 -14.10 -15.47
N SER A 164 20.12 -15.14 -16.28
CA SER A 164 20.66 -15.27 -17.64
C SER A 164 19.57 -15.12 -18.70
N MET A 165 19.95 -14.59 -19.86
CA MET A 165 19.08 -14.54 -21.04
C MET A 165 18.75 -15.96 -21.55
N SER A 166 19.65 -16.93 -21.30
CA SER A 166 19.50 -18.32 -21.76
C SER A 166 18.35 -19.08 -21.08
N ASP A 167 17.88 -18.60 -19.93
CA ASP A 167 16.77 -19.18 -19.16
C ASP A 167 15.39 -18.87 -19.77
N PHE A 168 15.32 -17.95 -20.74
CA PHE A 168 14.09 -17.56 -21.39
C PHE A 168 13.81 -18.38 -22.65
N SER A 169 12.53 -18.47 -23.03
CA SER A 169 12.16 -19.09 -24.29
C SER A 169 12.68 -18.25 -25.47
N ARG A 170 13.34 -18.92 -26.41
CA ARG A 170 13.97 -18.27 -27.56
C ARG A 170 12.96 -17.90 -28.63
N LEU A 171 13.19 -16.76 -29.28
CA LEU A 171 12.43 -16.35 -30.46
C LEU A 171 12.92 -17.10 -31.71
N ASP A 172 12.01 -17.45 -32.62
CA ASP A 172 12.41 -17.90 -33.95
C ASP A 172 13.02 -16.72 -34.74
N ARG A 173 14.34 -16.80 -34.99
CA ARG A 173 15.11 -15.78 -35.69
C ARG A 173 14.65 -15.55 -37.14
N LYS A 174 13.89 -16.48 -37.73
CA LYS A 174 13.42 -16.40 -39.12
C LYS A 174 12.18 -15.53 -39.29
N LEU A 175 11.52 -15.15 -38.20
CA LEU A 175 10.33 -14.30 -38.27
C LEU A 175 10.66 -12.99 -38.97
N SER A 176 9.76 -12.52 -39.82
CA SER A 176 9.77 -11.14 -40.31
C SER A 176 9.43 -10.16 -39.18
N TYR A 177 9.67 -8.86 -39.39
CA TYR A 177 9.24 -7.83 -38.44
C TYR A 177 7.72 -7.84 -38.25
N ASP A 178 6.95 -8.06 -39.31
CA ASP A 178 5.48 -8.03 -39.25
C ASP A 178 4.95 -9.21 -38.41
N GLU A 179 5.41 -10.44 -38.67
CA GLU A 179 5.05 -11.63 -37.88
C GLU A 179 5.49 -11.51 -36.42
N PHE A 180 6.68 -10.94 -36.17
CA PHE A 180 7.13 -10.66 -34.81
C PHE A 180 6.20 -9.67 -34.11
N SER A 181 5.89 -8.55 -34.75
CA SER A 181 5.00 -7.54 -34.18
C SER A 181 3.58 -8.06 -33.93
N ASP A 182 3.08 -8.98 -34.76
CA ASP A 182 1.80 -9.66 -34.55
C ASP A 182 1.84 -10.60 -33.34
N LYS A 183 2.94 -11.33 -33.14
CA LYS A 183 3.17 -12.14 -31.92
C LYS A 183 3.24 -11.27 -30.68
N VAL A 184 3.96 -10.14 -30.74
CA VAL A 184 4.02 -9.16 -29.63
C VAL A 184 2.62 -8.65 -29.30
N LEU A 185 1.85 -8.23 -30.30
CA LEU A 185 0.47 -7.76 -30.10
C LEU A 185 -0.42 -8.85 -29.46
N ALA A 186 -0.32 -10.09 -29.93
CA ALA A 186 -1.08 -11.22 -29.37
C ALA A 186 -0.71 -11.47 -27.90
N LEU A 187 0.59 -11.44 -27.57
CA LEU A 187 1.07 -11.63 -26.21
C LEU A 187 0.56 -10.52 -25.27
N ILE A 188 0.69 -9.25 -25.67
CA ILE A 188 0.20 -8.12 -24.87
C ILE A 188 -1.32 -8.20 -24.65
N ASN A 189 -2.06 -8.61 -25.69
CA ASN A 189 -3.50 -8.78 -25.58
C ASN A 189 -3.89 -9.97 -24.71
N ASP A 190 -3.10 -11.04 -24.65
CA ASP A 190 -3.35 -12.14 -23.70
C ASP A 190 -3.05 -11.72 -22.25
N GLU A 191 -1.93 -11.01 -22.06
CA GLU A 191 -1.43 -10.65 -20.73
C GLU A 191 -2.27 -9.54 -20.09
N LEU A 192 -2.59 -8.48 -20.84
CA LEU A 192 -3.33 -7.34 -20.29
C LEU A 192 -4.83 -7.39 -20.59
N ARG A 193 -5.26 -8.12 -21.62
CA ARG A 193 -6.67 -8.20 -22.06
C ARG A 193 -7.34 -6.85 -22.34
N LEU A 194 -6.55 -5.84 -22.71
CA LEU A 194 -7.04 -4.49 -23.05
C LEU A 194 -7.52 -4.35 -24.50
N GLY A 195 -7.41 -5.39 -25.32
CA GLY A 195 -7.98 -5.42 -26.68
C GLY A 195 -7.32 -4.45 -27.65
N TRP A 196 -5.99 -4.30 -27.59
CA TRP A 196 -5.22 -3.41 -28.45
C TRP A 196 -5.49 -3.71 -29.94
N PRO A 197 -6.02 -2.73 -30.71
CA PRO A 197 -6.31 -2.94 -32.12
C PRO A 197 -5.06 -3.10 -32.98
N ARG A 198 -5.14 -3.91 -34.05
CA ARG A 198 -4.02 -4.13 -34.98
C ARG A 198 -3.47 -2.83 -35.60
N HIS A 199 -4.31 -1.83 -35.85
CA HIS A 199 -3.85 -0.55 -36.43
C HIS A 199 -2.99 0.29 -35.47
N TYR A 200 -3.06 0.04 -34.15
CA TYR A 200 -2.18 0.66 -33.15
C TYR A 200 -0.89 -0.13 -32.89
N LYS A 201 -0.63 -1.22 -33.64
CA LYS A 201 0.55 -2.08 -33.50
C LYS A 201 1.87 -1.30 -33.54
N LYS A 202 2.00 -0.33 -34.45
CA LYS A 202 3.19 0.54 -34.53
C LYS A 202 3.43 1.30 -33.22
N HIS A 203 2.39 1.93 -32.69
CA HIS A 203 2.48 2.69 -31.44
C HIS A 203 2.81 1.80 -30.24
N LEU A 204 2.24 0.59 -30.19
CA LEU A 204 2.56 -0.40 -29.17
C LEU A 204 4.04 -0.80 -29.24
N MET A 205 4.57 -1.09 -30.43
CA MET A 205 5.98 -1.41 -30.62
C MET A 205 6.90 -0.27 -30.18
N GLU A 206 6.57 0.98 -30.53
CA GLU A 206 7.31 2.18 -30.10
C GLU A 206 7.25 2.43 -28.59
N THR A 207 6.19 1.97 -27.93
CA THR A 207 6.03 2.03 -26.48
C THR A 207 6.89 0.98 -25.79
N LEU A 208 6.88 -0.24 -26.31
CA LEU A 208 7.66 -1.37 -25.78
C LEU A 208 9.18 -1.19 -26.01
N TRP A 209 9.55 -0.73 -27.21
CA TRP A 209 10.94 -0.51 -27.65
C TRP A 209 11.17 0.93 -28.14
N PRO A 210 11.41 1.90 -27.23
CA PRO A 210 11.52 3.33 -27.55
C PRO A 210 12.61 3.68 -28.57
N THR A 211 13.61 2.83 -28.77
CA THR A 211 14.64 3.01 -29.80
C THR A 211 14.03 3.19 -31.19
N LEU A 212 12.89 2.54 -31.49
CA LEU A 212 12.18 2.71 -32.77
C LEU A 212 11.72 4.15 -33.03
N ARG A 213 11.50 4.95 -31.99
CA ARG A 213 11.19 6.38 -32.13
C ARG A 213 12.41 7.24 -32.38
N ARG A 214 13.59 6.80 -31.91
CA ARG A 214 14.86 7.52 -32.03
C ARG A 214 15.52 7.30 -33.39
N THR A 215 15.23 6.17 -34.05
CA THR A 215 15.73 5.84 -35.39
C THR A 215 14.60 5.58 -36.40
N PRO A 216 13.80 6.60 -36.76
CA PRO A 216 12.70 6.42 -37.69
C PRO A 216 13.18 5.88 -39.05
N GLY A 217 12.59 4.78 -39.50
CA GLY A 217 12.91 4.15 -40.80
C GLY A 217 13.97 3.07 -40.71
N GLU A 218 14.71 2.96 -39.61
CA GLU A 218 15.57 1.80 -39.36
C GLU A 218 14.71 0.58 -38.97
N GLN A 219 15.06 -0.58 -39.51
CA GLN A 219 14.40 -1.82 -39.13
C GLN A 219 14.97 -2.34 -37.81
N MET A 220 14.10 -2.93 -36.99
CA MET A 220 14.49 -3.58 -35.75
C MET A 220 15.39 -4.78 -36.04
N SER A 221 16.58 -4.82 -35.42
CA SER A 221 17.53 -5.92 -35.64
C SER A 221 17.01 -7.25 -35.08
N VAL A 222 17.64 -8.38 -35.44
CA VAL A 222 17.32 -9.69 -34.82
C VAL A 222 17.55 -9.64 -33.31
N VAL A 223 18.65 -9.01 -32.89
CA VAL A 223 19.07 -8.90 -31.49
C VAL A 223 18.09 -8.05 -30.67
N ASP A 224 17.58 -6.96 -31.24
CA ASP A 224 16.52 -6.16 -30.63
C ASP A 224 15.26 -6.99 -30.41
N ARG A 225 14.89 -7.83 -31.39
CA ARG A 225 13.69 -8.67 -31.30
C ARG A 225 13.84 -9.75 -30.25
N GLU A 226 15.01 -10.38 -30.14
CA GLU A 226 15.32 -11.35 -29.08
C GLU A 226 15.32 -10.71 -27.69
N SER A 227 15.93 -9.54 -27.55
CA SER A 227 15.97 -8.78 -26.29
C SER A 227 14.56 -8.34 -25.86
N LEU A 228 13.77 -7.78 -26.77
CA LEU A 228 12.37 -7.43 -26.49
C LEU A 228 11.55 -8.67 -26.16
N TRP A 229 11.70 -9.77 -26.90
CA TRP A 229 10.96 -11.01 -26.64
C TRP A 229 11.26 -11.58 -25.25
N THR A 230 12.50 -11.47 -24.79
CA THR A 230 12.93 -11.86 -23.44
C THR A 230 12.23 -11.01 -22.37
N LEU A 231 12.16 -9.69 -22.57
CA LEU A 231 11.48 -8.78 -21.64
C LEU A 231 9.96 -9.02 -21.60
N LEU A 232 9.35 -9.36 -22.74
CA LEU A 232 7.91 -9.64 -22.84
C LEU A 232 7.48 -10.94 -22.16
N GLN A 233 8.41 -11.81 -21.76
CA GLN A 233 8.10 -12.97 -20.95
C GLN A 233 7.91 -12.62 -19.46
N GLN A 234 8.05 -11.35 -19.09
CA GLN A 234 8.00 -10.86 -17.72
C GLN A 234 6.75 -9.98 -17.54
N PRO A 235 5.71 -10.45 -16.83
CA PRO A 235 4.47 -9.70 -16.63
C PRO A 235 4.70 -8.31 -16.00
N GLU A 236 5.59 -8.18 -15.01
CA GLU A 236 5.93 -6.89 -14.38
C GLU A 236 6.47 -5.88 -15.41
N PHE A 237 7.31 -6.32 -16.36
CA PHE A 237 7.82 -5.45 -17.42
C PHE A 237 6.69 -4.95 -18.33
N ILE A 238 5.81 -5.84 -18.78
CA ILE A 238 4.67 -5.48 -19.62
C ILE A 238 3.78 -4.46 -18.90
N LEU A 239 3.44 -4.75 -17.64
CA LEU A 239 2.60 -3.89 -16.81
C LEU A 239 3.22 -2.48 -16.67
N PHE A 240 4.50 -2.39 -16.33
CA PHE A 240 5.17 -1.11 -16.09
C PHE A 240 5.43 -0.32 -17.37
N ARG A 241 5.68 -1.02 -18.49
CA ARG A 241 5.93 -0.39 -19.78
C ARG A 241 4.65 0.11 -20.46
N VAL A 242 3.56 -0.64 -20.36
CA VAL A 242 2.30 -0.34 -21.06
C VAL A 242 1.35 0.51 -20.23
N LEU A 243 1.36 0.39 -18.90
CA LEU A 243 0.39 1.07 -18.02
C LEU A 243 0.97 2.19 -17.12
N PRO A 244 1.92 3.05 -17.55
CA PRO A 244 2.44 4.14 -16.71
C PRO A 244 1.36 5.19 -16.38
N LEU A 245 0.29 5.29 -17.18
CA LEU A 245 -0.81 6.23 -16.96
C LEU A 245 -1.68 5.89 -15.74
N THR A 246 -1.57 4.66 -15.21
CA THR A 246 -2.25 4.25 -13.97
C THR A 246 -1.77 5.06 -12.75
N ARG A 247 -0.55 5.63 -12.83
CA ARG A 247 0.14 6.29 -11.71
C ARG A 247 0.35 5.39 -10.48
N VAL A 248 0.19 4.08 -10.59
CA VAL A 248 0.58 3.10 -9.55
C VAL A 248 1.78 2.26 -9.97
N THR A 249 2.12 2.26 -11.27
CA THR A 249 3.31 1.59 -11.80
C THR A 249 4.53 2.54 -11.83
N PRO A 250 5.75 2.01 -11.65
CA PRO A 250 6.98 2.75 -11.88
C PRO A 250 7.22 2.99 -13.37
N LYS A 251 7.91 4.08 -13.70
CA LYS A 251 8.41 4.30 -15.05
C LYS A 251 9.61 3.39 -15.34
N ILE A 252 9.62 2.76 -16.51
CA ILE A 252 10.81 2.08 -17.05
C ILE A 252 11.77 3.11 -17.63
N ILE A 253 12.99 3.16 -17.10
CA ILE A 253 14.06 4.08 -17.50
C ILE A 253 14.77 3.57 -18.76
N GLY A 254 15.02 2.27 -18.84
CA GLY A 254 15.72 1.66 -19.97
C GLY A 254 15.82 0.14 -19.82
N THR A 255 16.39 -0.51 -20.83
CA THR A 255 16.54 -1.97 -20.87
C THR A 255 17.92 -2.39 -21.36
N CYS A 256 18.36 -3.58 -20.94
CA CYS A 256 19.53 -4.25 -21.51
C CYS A 256 19.35 -5.77 -21.42
N GLY A 257 19.24 -6.44 -22.57
CA GLY A 257 18.98 -7.88 -22.63
C GLY A 257 17.73 -8.26 -21.84
N GLN A 258 17.88 -9.20 -20.91
CA GLN A 258 16.83 -9.69 -20.02
C GLN A 258 16.45 -8.71 -18.88
N PHE A 259 17.25 -7.67 -18.66
CA PHE A 259 17.04 -6.71 -17.58
C PHE A 259 16.31 -5.46 -18.04
N TYR A 260 15.35 -5.01 -17.24
CA TYR A 260 14.79 -3.66 -17.33
C TYR A 260 15.15 -2.86 -16.08
N SER A 261 15.32 -1.55 -16.25
CA SER A 261 15.51 -0.62 -15.14
C SER A 261 14.23 0.18 -14.89
N SER A 262 13.75 0.19 -13.65
CA SER A 262 12.68 1.10 -13.23
C SER A 262 13.24 2.38 -12.62
N GLU A 263 12.40 3.40 -12.45
CA GLU A 263 12.72 4.57 -11.62
C GLU A 263 13.10 4.11 -10.21
N ALA A 264 14.03 4.83 -9.58
CA ALA A 264 14.44 4.52 -8.22
C ALA A 264 13.33 4.90 -7.24
N LEU A 265 12.86 3.92 -6.47
CA LEU A 265 11.86 4.11 -5.43
C LEU A 265 12.50 3.89 -4.06
N VAL A 266 12.05 4.65 -3.07
CA VAL A 266 12.42 4.41 -1.67
C VAL A 266 11.50 3.34 -1.13
N ALA A 267 12.03 2.14 -0.88
CA ALA A 267 11.25 1.02 -0.33
C ALA A 267 10.55 1.43 0.96
N PHE A 268 9.23 1.26 0.99
CA PHE A 268 8.45 1.61 2.17
C PHE A 268 8.39 0.42 3.12
N ARG A 269 9.14 0.51 4.21
CA ARG A 269 9.11 -0.48 5.28
C ARG A 269 8.50 0.14 6.51
N MET A 270 7.50 -0.52 7.09
CA MET A 270 6.91 -0.07 8.34
C MET A 270 7.94 -0.11 9.47
N LYS A 271 8.04 0.98 10.22
CA LYS A 271 8.96 1.23 11.34
C LYS A 271 8.17 1.97 12.41
N GLY A 272 8.58 1.82 13.68
CA GLY A 272 7.83 2.35 14.82
C GLY A 272 7.46 3.85 14.72
N TYR A 273 8.38 4.68 14.22
CA TYR A 273 8.14 6.13 14.07
C TYR A 273 7.07 6.47 13.02
N TYR A 274 6.77 5.59 12.07
CA TYR A 274 5.69 5.81 11.09
C TYR A 274 4.30 5.77 11.73
N MET A 275 4.15 5.25 12.95
CA MET A 275 2.88 5.30 13.68
C MET A 275 2.43 6.73 13.96
N ASN A 276 3.36 7.67 14.10
CA ASN A 276 3.05 9.11 14.24
C ASN A 276 2.51 9.71 12.93
N LEU A 277 2.80 9.07 11.79
CA LEU A 277 2.38 9.49 10.45
C LEU A 277 1.24 8.64 9.87
N LYS A 278 0.66 7.72 10.66
CA LYS A 278 -0.34 6.74 10.20
C LYS A 278 -1.53 7.38 9.46
N GLY A 279 -1.96 8.58 9.88
CA GLY A 279 -3.02 9.33 9.20
C GLY A 279 -2.63 9.77 7.79
N LYS A 280 -1.42 10.31 7.60
CA LYS A 280 -0.90 10.68 6.28
C LYS A 280 -0.73 9.43 5.40
N ILE A 281 -0.16 8.36 5.96
CA ILE A 281 0.04 7.08 5.27
C ILE A 281 -1.30 6.49 4.79
N LEU A 282 -2.34 6.53 5.64
CA LEU A 282 -3.69 6.08 5.29
C LEU A 282 -4.23 6.80 4.06
N VAL A 283 -4.13 8.13 4.02
CA VAL A 283 -4.60 8.94 2.88
C VAL A 283 -3.91 8.51 1.59
N HIS A 284 -2.59 8.32 1.62
CA HIS A 284 -1.84 7.92 0.43
C HIS A 284 -2.16 6.48 -0.03
N ILE A 285 -2.30 5.53 0.90
CA ILE A 285 -2.62 4.13 0.55
C ILE A 285 -4.03 4.02 -0.03
N MET A 286 -4.99 4.72 0.55
CA MET A 286 -6.37 4.73 0.05
C MET A 286 -6.49 5.51 -1.26
N GLY A 287 -5.66 6.54 -1.46
CA GLY A 287 -5.49 7.20 -2.75
C GLY A 287 -4.94 6.23 -3.81
N THR A 288 -3.92 5.44 -3.46
CA THR A 288 -3.40 4.37 -4.33
C THR A 288 -4.48 3.35 -4.66
N LEU A 289 -5.23 2.83 -3.67
CA LEU A 289 -6.37 1.92 -3.90
C LEU A 289 -7.37 2.48 -4.92
N LYS A 290 -7.67 3.78 -4.83
CA LYS A 290 -8.59 4.42 -5.76
C LYS A 290 -8.05 4.46 -7.20
N LEU A 291 -6.74 4.67 -7.38
CA LEU A 291 -6.12 4.59 -8.71
C LEU A 291 -6.20 3.17 -9.32
N PHE A 292 -6.15 2.12 -8.50
CA PHE A 292 -6.42 0.76 -8.99
C PHE A 292 -7.87 0.61 -9.49
N HIS A 293 -8.82 1.26 -8.82
CA HIS A 293 -10.24 1.18 -9.17
C HIS A 293 -10.62 1.98 -10.42
N GLU A 294 -10.07 3.17 -10.62
CA GLU A 294 -10.48 4.10 -11.69
C GLU A 294 -9.81 3.86 -13.05
N PHE A 295 -8.98 2.82 -13.19
CA PHE A 295 -8.21 2.58 -14.42
C PHE A 295 -9.09 2.08 -15.59
N ILE A 296 -9.20 2.85 -16.69
CA ILE A 296 -9.77 2.53 -18.04
C ILE A 296 -10.97 1.57 -18.04
N ASN A 297 -11.91 1.70 -17.10
CA ASN A 297 -13.03 0.75 -16.93
C ASN A 297 -12.59 -0.73 -16.81
N GLU A 298 -11.34 -0.97 -16.46
CA GLU A 298 -10.68 -2.27 -16.33
C GLU A 298 -9.80 -2.22 -15.06
N PRO A 299 -10.40 -2.27 -13.86
CA PRO A 299 -9.68 -2.07 -12.61
C PRO A 299 -8.48 -3.02 -12.47
N LEU A 300 -7.36 -2.48 -11.97
CA LEU A 300 -6.22 -3.31 -11.63
C LEU A 300 -6.52 -4.10 -10.35
N GLN A 301 -6.20 -5.39 -10.36
CA GLN A 301 -6.40 -6.32 -9.27
C GLN A 301 -5.03 -6.65 -8.68
N TRP A 302 -4.81 -6.29 -7.41
CA TRP A 302 -3.55 -6.55 -6.74
C TRP A 302 -3.69 -7.73 -5.78
N CYS A 303 -2.92 -8.77 -6.06
CA CYS A 303 -2.96 -10.05 -5.37
C CYS A 303 -1.74 -10.28 -4.46
N ASP A 304 -0.89 -9.28 -4.23
CA ASP A 304 0.21 -9.34 -3.26
C ASP A 304 0.40 -8.02 -2.51
N VAL A 305 -0.65 -7.66 -1.76
CA VAL A 305 -0.76 -6.39 -1.04
C VAL A 305 0.10 -6.44 0.21
N ARG A 306 1.25 -5.77 0.19
CA ARG A 306 2.16 -5.60 1.34
C ARG A 306 2.84 -4.24 1.27
N PHE A 307 3.19 -3.69 2.44
CA PHE A 307 3.96 -2.44 2.51
C PHE A 307 5.31 -2.58 1.80
N ASP A 308 5.98 -3.72 1.97
CA ASP A 308 7.30 -3.96 1.38
C ASP A 308 7.29 -4.02 -0.15
N ASN A 309 6.11 -4.20 -0.76
CA ASN A 309 5.90 -4.15 -2.20
C ASN A 309 5.55 -2.73 -2.70
N LEU A 310 5.48 -1.75 -1.81
CA LEU A 310 5.28 -0.34 -2.12
C LEU A 310 6.56 0.46 -1.95
N GLY A 311 6.79 1.37 -2.88
CA GLY A 311 7.88 2.33 -2.85
C GLY A 311 7.33 3.74 -2.86
N LEU A 312 8.01 4.65 -2.20
CA LEU A 312 7.77 6.08 -2.32
C LEU A 312 8.56 6.61 -3.50
N SER A 313 7.87 7.30 -4.42
CA SER A 313 8.55 8.03 -5.51
C SER A 313 9.51 9.07 -4.94
N ALA A 314 10.68 9.21 -5.56
CA ALA A 314 11.67 10.22 -5.19
C ALA A 314 11.18 11.63 -5.54
N ASP A 315 10.38 11.77 -6.61
CA ASP A 315 9.91 13.06 -7.11
C ASP A 315 8.64 13.51 -6.40
N TYR A 316 8.49 14.83 -6.27
CA TYR A 316 7.23 15.39 -5.82
C TYR A 316 6.20 15.37 -6.96
N PRO A 317 4.94 15.05 -6.63
CA PRO A 317 4.47 14.79 -5.28
C PRO A 317 4.65 13.32 -4.85
N LYS A 318 5.08 13.09 -3.59
CA LYS A 318 5.38 11.76 -3.06
C LYS A 318 4.13 10.88 -3.13
N ARG A 319 4.25 9.74 -3.80
CA ARG A 319 3.18 8.74 -3.96
C ARG A 319 3.69 7.33 -3.66
N PHE A 320 2.78 6.47 -3.22
CA PHE A 320 3.01 5.03 -3.20
C PHE A 320 2.89 4.47 -4.62
N VAL A 321 3.93 3.77 -5.04
CA VAL A 321 4.08 3.11 -6.33
C VAL A 321 4.39 1.64 -6.06
N LEU A 322 3.91 0.74 -6.91
CA LEU A 322 4.25 -0.67 -6.86
C LEU A 322 5.74 -0.86 -7.15
N MET A 323 6.50 -1.33 -6.18
CA MET A 323 7.85 -1.84 -6.44
C MET A 323 7.82 -3.27 -6.99
N ASP A 324 6.74 -3.99 -6.71
CA ASP A 324 6.53 -5.37 -7.15
C ASP A 324 5.19 -5.45 -7.88
N GLY A 325 5.24 -5.79 -9.16
CA GLY A 325 4.10 -5.90 -10.06
C GLY A 325 3.77 -7.34 -10.47
N ASP A 326 4.48 -8.34 -9.94
CA ASP A 326 4.38 -9.75 -10.42
C ASP A 326 2.97 -10.35 -10.22
N MET A 327 2.24 -9.88 -9.21
CA MET A 327 0.89 -10.30 -8.88
C MET A 327 -0.12 -9.16 -9.01
N VAL A 328 0.01 -8.36 -10.08
CA VAL A 328 -0.95 -7.32 -10.46
C VAL A 328 -1.50 -7.62 -11.84
N TYR A 329 -2.82 -7.66 -11.94
CA TYR A 329 -3.51 -8.08 -13.16
C TYR A 329 -4.59 -7.05 -13.52
N THR A 330 -5.00 -7.00 -14.79
CA THR A 330 -6.30 -6.42 -15.13
C THR A 330 -7.42 -7.34 -14.62
N GLU A 331 -8.63 -6.80 -14.41
CA GLU A 331 -9.76 -7.60 -13.92
C GLU A 331 -10.05 -8.80 -14.84
N SER A 332 -10.07 -8.57 -16.15
CA SER A 332 -10.28 -9.57 -17.18
C SER A 332 -9.16 -10.59 -17.22
N ARG A 333 -7.89 -10.18 -17.01
CA ARG A 333 -6.77 -11.13 -16.91
C ARG A 333 -6.91 -12.02 -15.68
N LEU A 334 -7.15 -11.44 -14.51
CA LEU A 334 -7.31 -12.22 -13.28
C LEU A 334 -8.50 -13.19 -13.39
N ARG A 335 -9.63 -12.71 -13.91
CA ARG A 335 -10.81 -13.52 -14.19
C ARG A 335 -10.47 -14.69 -15.09
N ALA A 336 -9.65 -14.51 -16.11
CA ALA A 336 -9.24 -15.58 -17.01
C ALA A 336 -8.31 -16.61 -16.37
N ILE A 337 -7.43 -16.18 -15.46
CA ILE A 337 -6.54 -17.09 -14.73
C ILE A 337 -7.35 -17.92 -13.72
N LEU A 338 -8.36 -17.34 -13.09
CA LEU A 338 -9.22 -18.02 -12.12
C LEU A 338 -10.27 -18.91 -12.80
N LYS A 339 -11.07 -18.35 -13.72
CA LYS A 339 -12.24 -19.01 -14.28
C LYS A 339 -11.85 -20.24 -15.09
N GLY A 340 -12.38 -21.40 -14.70
CA GLY A 340 -12.11 -22.67 -15.38
C GLY A 340 -10.85 -23.39 -14.89
N ARG A 341 -10.09 -22.80 -13.94
CA ARG A 341 -9.01 -23.50 -13.24
C ARG A 341 -9.60 -24.67 -12.44
N PRO A 342 -9.12 -25.91 -12.59
CA PRO A 342 -9.57 -27.04 -11.78
C PRO A 342 -9.27 -26.84 -10.29
N CYS A 343 -10.20 -27.24 -9.43
CA CYS A 343 -10.09 -27.13 -7.98
C CYS A 343 -10.79 -28.28 -7.27
N SER A 344 -10.35 -28.59 -6.05
CA SER A 344 -11.06 -29.49 -5.12
C SER A 344 -11.64 -28.71 -3.94
N THR A 345 -10.98 -27.62 -3.53
CA THR A 345 -11.40 -26.76 -2.42
C THR A 345 -11.23 -25.29 -2.78
N ASP A 346 -11.86 -24.39 -2.03
CA ASP A 346 -11.69 -22.94 -2.17
C ASP A 346 -10.21 -22.50 -2.01
N ALA A 347 -9.40 -23.28 -1.29
CA ALA A 347 -7.97 -22.99 -1.11
C ALA A 347 -7.18 -23.11 -2.43
N ASP A 348 -7.63 -23.95 -3.36
CA ASP A 348 -7.02 -24.11 -4.68
C ASP A 348 -7.29 -22.89 -5.59
N CYS A 349 -8.34 -22.13 -5.27
CA CYS A 349 -8.80 -20.96 -6.00
C CYS A 349 -8.20 -19.66 -5.44
N ARG A 350 -6.90 -19.68 -5.15
CA ARG A 350 -6.16 -18.53 -4.63
C ARG A 350 -5.00 -18.16 -5.55
N ILE A 351 -4.84 -16.85 -5.73
CA ILE A 351 -3.68 -16.23 -6.35
C ILE A 351 -3.22 -15.18 -5.35
N GLY A 352 -2.19 -15.48 -4.56
CA GLY A 352 -1.77 -14.66 -3.43
C GLY A 352 -2.93 -14.29 -2.49
N ASP A 353 -3.23 -12.99 -2.42
CA ASP A 353 -4.30 -12.40 -1.62
C ASP A 353 -5.68 -12.48 -2.29
N CYS A 354 -5.75 -12.65 -3.61
CA CYS A 354 -7.00 -12.78 -4.34
C CYS A 354 -7.61 -14.17 -4.14
N LYS A 355 -8.88 -14.19 -3.73
CA LYS A 355 -9.63 -15.40 -3.38
C LYS A 355 -10.77 -15.60 -4.37
N ALA A 356 -11.05 -16.84 -4.71
CA ALA A 356 -12.24 -17.29 -5.43
C ALA A 356 -12.80 -18.55 -4.77
N ARG A 357 -13.94 -19.04 -5.23
CA ARG A 357 -14.58 -20.26 -4.72
C ARG A 357 -14.45 -21.40 -5.71
N CYS A 358 -14.32 -22.62 -5.19
CA CYS A 358 -14.44 -23.82 -5.99
C CYS A 358 -15.92 -24.11 -6.22
N THR A 359 -16.34 -24.09 -7.49
CA THR A 359 -17.72 -24.34 -7.88
C THR A 359 -18.05 -25.83 -7.83
N SER A 360 -19.33 -26.17 -7.86
CA SER A 360 -19.78 -27.57 -7.97
C SER A 360 -19.30 -28.28 -9.25
N ALA A 361 -18.86 -27.52 -10.26
CA ALA A 361 -18.25 -28.03 -11.48
C ALA A 361 -16.75 -28.34 -11.32
N MET A 362 -16.20 -28.33 -10.10
CA MET A 362 -14.78 -28.55 -9.80
C MET A 362 -13.86 -27.55 -10.52
N THR A 363 -14.36 -26.33 -10.72
CA THR A 363 -13.61 -25.23 -11.32
C THR A 363 -13.75 -23.96 -10.49
N CYS A 364 -12.74 -23.11 -10.49
CA CYS A 364 -12.76 -21.86 -9.75
C CYS A 364 -13.74 -20.85 -10.36
N SER A 365 -14.41 -20.10 -9.48
CA SER A 365 -15.21 -18.93 -9.81
C SER A 365 -14.34 -17.72 -10.17
N GLU A 366 -15.00 -16.59 -10.43
CA GLU A 366 -14.33 -15.29 -10.44
C GLU A 366 -13.91 -14.88 -9.02
N ARG A 367 -13.08 -13.84 -8.90
CA ARG A 367 -12.61 -13.30 -7.62
C ARG A 367 -13.82 -12.92 -6.73
N THR A 368 -13.79 -13.31 -5.47
CA THR A 368 -14.88 -13.10 -4.51
C THR A 368 -14.57 -12.03 -3.47
N ASP A 369 -13.30 -11.75 -3.20
CA ASP A 369 -12.85 -10.62 -2.40
C ASP A 369 -12.55 -9.40 -3.29
N THR A 370 -12.35 -8.24 -2.69
CA THR A 370 -12.05 -6.98 -3.38
C THR A 370 -10.72 -6.39 -2.93
N ASN A 371 -10.11 -5.54 -3.77
CA ASN A 371 -8.92 -4.79 -3.37
C ASN A 371 -9.16 -3.98 -2.09
N LEU A 372 -10.35 -3.42 -1.89
CA LEU A 372 -10.68 -2.67 -0.67
C LEU A 372 -10.55 -3.56 0.57
N GLU A 373 -11.15 -4.75 0.55
CA GLU A 373 -11.06 -5.69 1.67
C GLU A 373 -9.62 -6.10 1.96
N VAL A 374 -8.84 -6.43 0.92
CA VAL A 374 -7.43 -6.81 1.08
C VAL A 374 -6.59 -5.64 1.62
N PHE A 375 -6.79 -4.42 1.13
CA PHE A 375 -6.09 -3.23 1.63
C PHE A 375 -6.44 -2.96 3.10
N CYS A 376 -7.71 -3.06 3.44
CA CYS A 376 -8.18 -2.89 4.80
C CYS A 376 -7.57 -3.94 5.74
N GLU A 377 -7.55 -5.21 5.32
CA GLU A 377 -6.99 -6.32 6.07
C GLU A 377 -5.47 -6.20 6.24
N LYS A 378 -4.73 -5.96 5.15
CA LYS A 378 -3.27 -6.10 5.13
C LYS A 378 -2.51 -4.81 5.42
N LEU A 379 -3.09 -3.65 5.16
CA LEU A 379 -2.43 -2.35 5.32
C LEU A 379 -3.09 -1.52 6.42
N VAL A 380 -4.39 -1.26 6.34
CA VAL A 380 -5.08 -0.34 7.28
C VAL A 380 -5.11 -0.91 8.69
N ARG A 381 -5.45 -2.19 8.86
CA ARG A 381 -5.42 -2.84 10.19
C ARG A 381 -4.03 -2.85 10.82
N LYS A 382 -2.95 -2.91 10.04
CA LYS A 382 -1.58 -2.79 10.58
C LYS A 382 -1.27 -1.40 11.15
N LEU A 383 -1.92 -0.35 10.64
CA LEU A 383 -1.72 1.03 11.08
C LEU A 383 -2.66 1.45 12.21
N PHE A 384 -3.89 0.93 12.22
CA PHE A 384 -4.96 1.39 13.12
C PHE A 384 -5.57 0.27 13.96
N GLY A 385 -5.12 -0.98 13.85
CA GLY A 385 -5.75 -2.12 14.49
C GLY A 385 -7.23 -2.22 14.11
N HIS A 386 -8.08 -2.46 15.11
CA HIS A 386 -9.54 -2.49 14.97
C HIS A 386 -10.20 -1.13 15.30
N THR A 387 -9.45 -0.02 15.23
CA THR A 387 -9.98 1.31 15.57
C THR A 387 -11.16 1.67 14.68
N TYR A 388 -12.27 2.02 15.32
CA TYR A 388 -13.51 2.44 14.65
C TYR A 388 -13.57 3.96 14.50
N SER A 389 -14.01 4.45 13.34
CA SER A 389 -14.21 5.89 13.12
C SER A 389 -15.08 6.13 11.90
N THR A 390 -16.30 6.62 12.13
CA THR A 390 -17.23 7.08 11.08
C THR A 390 -16.87 8.46 10.52
N HIS A 391 -16.17 9.28 11.31
CA HIS A 391 -15.76 10.63 10.91
C HIS A 391 -14.58 10.60 9.92
N ASN A 392 -13.74 9.57 9.98
CA ASN A 392 -12.69 9.36 9.00
C ASN A 392 -13.21 8.47 7.87
N LYS A 393 -13.60 9.07 6.75
CA LYS A 393 -14.11 8.36 5.57
C LYS A 393 -13.25 7.18 5.11
N TYR A 394 -11.93 7.23 5.29
CA TYR A 394 -11.02 6.15 4.89
C TYR A 394 -11.11 4.94 5.83
N LEU A 395 -11.24 5.19 7.14
CA LEU A 395 -11.45 4.13 8.12
C LEU A 395 -12.89 3.58 8.03
N ALA A 396 -13.87 4.45 7.83
CA ALA A 396 -15.27 4.07 7.59
C ALA A 396 -15.39 3.15 6.36
N ALA A 397 -14.66 3.47 5.28
CA ALA A 397 -14.58 2.63 4.09
C ALA A 397 -13.98 1.23 4.37
N CYS A 398 -13.32 0.98 5.50
CA CYS A 398 -12.85 -0.36 5.90
C CYS A 398 -13.77 -1.11 6.87
N GLN A 399 -14.84 -0.46 7.34
CA GLN A 399 -15.71 -0.96 8.40
C GLN A 399 -17.08 -1.40 7.87
N GLU A 400 -17.59 -0.72 6.84
CA GLU A 400 -18.91 -0.99 6.30
C GLU A 400 -18.94 -2.33 5.54
N THR A 401 -19.61 -3.35 6.10
CA THR A 401 -19.78 -4.66 5.42
C THR A 401 -21.04 -4.74 4.57
N ASN A 402 -21.99 -3.83 4.76
CA ASN A 402 -23.34 -3.90 4.17
C ASN A 402 -23.60 -2.84 3.09
N GLY A 403 -22.65 -1.93 2.85
CA GLY A 403 -22.73 -0.90 1.81
C GLY A 403 -22.17 -1.36 0.46
N ASN A 404 -22.65 -0.78 -0.63
CA ASN A 404 -22.12 -1.05 -1.98
C ASN A 404 -20.63 -0.64 -2.04
N ILE A 405 -19.75 -1.59 -2.38
CA ILE A 405 -18.29 -1.37 -2.48
C ILE A 405 -17.96 -0.23 -3.45
N THR A 406 -18.68 -0.16 -4.57
CA THR A 406 -18.51 0.92 -5.56
C THR A 406 -18.86 2.28 -4.96
N GLN A 407 -19.92 2.36 -4.16
CA GLN A 407 -20.28 3.59 -3.46
C GLN A 407 -19.18 4.03 -2.49
N ARG A 408 -18.69 3.09 -1.66
CA ARG A 408 -17.58 3.35 -0.72
C ARG A 408 -16.32 3.84 -1.43
N LEU A 409 -15.95 3.23 -2.56
CA LEU A 409 -14.80 3.65 -3.37
C LEU A 409 -15.01 5.02 -4.03
N ASN A 410 -16.23 5.32 -4.49
CA ASN A 410 -16.57 6.62 -5.06
C ASN A 410 -16.47 7.75 -4.02
N GLU A 411 -16.91 7.48 -2.78
CA GLU A 411 -16.85 8.40 -1.64
C GLU A 411 -15.43 8.70 -1.16
N LEU A 412 -14.45 7.85 -1.49
CA LEU A 412 -13.03 8.15 -1.35
C LEU A 412 -12.67 9.30 -2.31
N ARG A 413 -13.04 10.55 -1.99
CA ARG A 413 -12.54 11.70 -2.76
C ARG A 413 -11.01 11.63 -2.80
N LEU A 414 -10.44 11.65 -4.00
CA LEU A 414 -9.03 11.97 -4.20
C LEU A 414 -8.87 13.42 -3.76
N THR A 415 -8.61 13.66 -2.49
CA THR A 415 -8.06 14.94 -2.08
C THR A 415 -6.66 14.97 -2.64
N TRP A 416 -6.53 15.47 -3.87
CA TRP A 416 -5.25 15.83 -4.50
C TRP A 416 -4.58 17.01 -3.78
N SER A 417 -4.81 17.18 -2.47
CA SER A 417 -4.00 18.06 -1.64
C SER A 417 -2.67 17.37 -1.42
N TRP A 418 -1.83 17.43 -2.46
CA TRP A 418 -0.42 17.12 -2.46
C TRP A 418 0.34 18.15 -1.63
N ASN A 419 -0.03 18.30 -0.36
CA ASN A 419 0.72 19.08 0.60
C ASN A 419 1.20 18.12 1.69
N LEU A 420 2.26 17.38 1.37
CA LEU A 420 3.27 17.10 2.39
C LEU A 420 4.07 18.39 2.53
N SER A 421 3.47 19.43 3.12
CA SER A 421 4.29 20.43 3.79
C SER A 421 4.94 19.67 4.94
N ASP A 422 6.25 19.51 4.82
CA ASP A 422 7.17 18.93 5.80
C ASP A 422 7.18 17.39 5.85
N VAL A 423 7.98 16.83 4.93
CA VAL A 423 8.96 15.77 5.23
C VAL A 423 10.33 16.25 4.77
#